data_AF-A0AAN7BFC4-F1
#
_entry.id   AF-A0AAN7BFC4-F1
#
_cell.length_a   1.000
_cell.length_b   1.000
_cell.length_c   1.000
_cell.angle_alpha   90.00
_cell.angle_beta   90.00
_cell.angle_gamma   90.00
#
_symmetry.space_group_name_H-M   'P 1'
#
loop_
_entity.id
_entity.type
_entity.pdbx_description
1 polymer ?
#
loop_
_entity_poly.entity_id
_entity_poly.type
_entity_poly.pdbx_seq_one_letter_code
_entity_poly.pdbx_strand_id
1 'polypeptide(L)'
;MQTRCQGLSTNIDARMASISWKELPSAFRDAIRIVRTLGCNFIWIDSFCIVQDDTDDWRTQSVSMSQVYSSAYLNLAMSALPNIHGRLFRDCHRASHD
;
A
#
# COMPACT_ATOMS: atom_id res chain seq x y z
N MET A 1 5.67 3.14 -18.92
CA MET A 1 5.51 1.73 -18.50
C MET A 1 4.97 1.72 -17.08
N GLN A 2 3.72 1.29 -16.88
CA GLN A 2 3.12 1.19 -15.55
C GLN A 2 3.65 -0.08 -14.88
N THR A 3 4.51 0.07 -13.87
CA THR A 3 5.02 -1.07 -13.10
C THR A 3 3.87 -1.61 -12.23
N ARG A 4 3.37 -2.80 -12.56
CA ARG A 4 2.27 -3.46 -11.84
C ARG A 4 2.74 -3.81 -10.43
N CYS A 5 2.29 -3.05 -9.42
CA CYS A 5 2.73 -3.21 -8.04
C CYS A 5 1.88 -4.21 -7.25
N GLN A 6 1.58 -5.35 -7.87
CA GLN A 6 0.72 -6.39 -7.32
C GLN A 6 1.51 -7.67 -7.02
N GLY A 7 1.15 -8.37 -5.94
CA GLY A 7 1.59 -9.73 -5.66
C GLY A 7 0.99 -10.66 -6.71
N LEU A 8 1.86 -11.29 -7.50
CA LEU A 8 1.51 -12.33 -8.44
C LEU A 8 2.22 -13.60 -8.00
N SER A 9 1.65 -14.77 -8.32
CA SER A 9 2.23 -16.09 -8.02
C SER A 9 3.70 -16.18 -8.43
N THR A 10 4.05 -15.55 -9.55
CA THR A 10 5.39 -15.52 -10.14
C THR A 10 6.39 -14.56 -9.48
N ASN A 11 5.95 -13.65 -8.62
CA ASN A 11 6.79 -12.57 -8.08
C ASN A 11 6.70 -12.41 -6.55
N ILE A 12 5.90 -13.24 -5.87
CA ILE A 12 5.66 -13.10 -4.44
C ILE A 12 6.92 -13.36 -3.62
N ASP A 13 7.71 -14.39 -3.94
CA ASP A 13 8.95 -14.72 -3.23
C ASP A 13 9.97 -13.57 -3.32
N ALA A 14 10.13 -13.00 -4.51
CA ALA A 14 11.02 -11.87 -4.74
C ALA A 14 10.57 -10.63 -3.96
N ARG A 15 9.26 -10.38 -3.90
CA ARG A 15 8.67 -9.27 -3.15
C ARG A 15 8.73 -9.45 -1.63
N MET A 16 8.63 -10.68 -1.15
CA MET A 16 8.81 -11.01 0.27
C MET A 16 10.27 -10.82 0.70
N ALA A 17 11.23 -11.05 -0.20
CA ALA A 17 12.64 -10.81 0.08
C ALA A 17 12.98 -9.32 0.18
N SER A 18 12.58 -8.52 -0.82
CA SER A 18 12.74 -7.06 -0.77
C SER A 18 11.91 -6.37 -1.85
N ILE A 19 11.49 -5.13 -1.59
CA ILE A 19 10.84 -4.27 -2.58
C ILE A 19 11.64 -2.99 -2.71
N SER A 20 11.98 -2.62 -3.95
CA SER A 20 12.67 -1.37 -4.23
C SER A 20 11.77 -0.18 -3.91
N TRP A 21 12.28 0.77 -3.13
CA TRP A 21 11.54 1.99 -2.77
C TRP A 21 11.08 2.80 -3.99
N LYS A 22 11.85 2.76 -5.09
CA LYS A 22 11.52 3.50 -6.32
C LYS A 22 10.36 2.85 -7.09
N GLU A 23 10.20 1.55 -6.97
CA GLU A 23 9.13 0.78 -7.61
C GLU A 23 7.79 0.97 -6.91
N LEU A 24 7.79 1.33 -5.63
CA LEU A 24 6.57 1.60 -4.90
C LEU A 24 5.80 2.80 -5.51
N PRO A 25 4.49 2.66 -5.74
CA PRO A 25 3.60 3.79 -6.00
C PRO A 25 3.72 4.84 -4.89
N SER A 26 3.48 6.09 -5.25
CA SER A 26 3.61 7.20 -4.30
C SER A 26 2.66 7.07 -3.11
N ALA A 27 1.43 6.59 -3.31
CA ALA A 27 0.48 6.36 -2.24
C ALA A 27 1.03 5.40 -1.17
N PHE A 28 1.71 4.32 -1.60
CA PHE A 28 2.32 3.37 -0.67
C PHE A 28 3.54 3.94 0.03
N ARG A 29 4.37 4.72 -0.68
CA ARG A 29 5.49 5.43 -0.03
C ARG A 29 4.98 6.40 1.05
N ASP A 30 3.90 7.11 0.77
CA ASP A 30 3.31 8.05 1.71
C ASP A 30 2.67 7.31 2.90
N ALA A 31 1.97 6.19 2.66
CA ALA A 31 1.45 5.32 3.71
C ALA A 31 2.57 4.78 4.63
N ILE A 32 3.67 4.26 4.05
CA ILE A 32 4.82 3.77 4.83
C ILE A 32 5.44 4.88 5.66
N ARG A 33 5.54 6.11 5.13
CA ARG A 33 6.03 7.27 5.88
C ARG A 33 5.13 7.55 7.08
N ILE A 34 3.81 7.58 6.89
CA ILE A 34 2.84 7.81 7.97
C ILE A 34 2.96 6.75 9.06
N VAL A 35 2.95 5.47 8.67
CA VAL A 35 3.05 4.34 9.61
C VAL A 35 4.34 4.41 10.42
N ARG A 36 5.48 4.72 9.78
CA ARG A 36 6.77 4.90 10.46
C ARG A 36 6.78 6.10 11.40
N THR A 37 6.18 7.24 11.01
CA THR A 37 6.07 8.42 11.89
C THR A 37 5.21 8.13 13.11
N LEU A 38 4.22 7.25 12.99
CA LEU A 38 3.38 6.80 14.10
C LEU A 38 4.05 5.71 14.97
N GLY A 39 5.29 5.30 14.65
CA GLY A 39 6.04 4.30 15.41
C GLY A 39 5.67 2.84 15.06
N CYS A 40 4.90 2.63 14.00
CA CYS A 40 4.59 1.29 13.49
C CYS A 40 5.63 0.86 12.45
N ASN A 41 6.11 -0.39 12.56
CA ASN A 41 7.10 -0.94 11.62
C ASN A 41 6.49 -1.87 10.56
N PHE A 42 5.22 -2.23 10.73
CA PHE A 42 4.53 -3.16 9.85
C PHE A 42 3.31 -2.48 9.24
N ILE A 43 3.13 -2.69 7.94
CA ILE A 43 1.96 -2.27 7.19
C ILE A 43 1.49 -3.47 6.38
N TRP A 44 0.19 -3.72 6.41
CA TRP A 44 -0.43 -4.72 5.56
C TRP A 44 -1.09 -4.01 4.37
N ILE A 45 -0.81 -4.50 3.17
CA ILE A 45 -1.37 -3.97 1.92
C ILE A 45 -1.86 -5.18 1.13
N ASP A 46 -3.17 -5.27 0.93
CA ASP A 46 -3.85 -6.35 0.23
C ASP A 46 -3.23 -6.68 -1.14
N SER A 47 -2.90 -5.64 -1.90
CA SER A 47 -2.30 -5.81 -3.22
C SER A 47 -0.90 -6.43 -3.20
N PHE A 48 -0.21 -6.48 -2.05
CA PHE A 48 1.08 -7.16 -1.90
C PHE A 48 0.96 -8.53 -1.24
N CYS A 49 0.07 -8.65 -0.27
CA CYS A 49 -0.02 -9.84 0.59
C CYS A 49 -0.93 -10.94 0.02
N ILE A 50 -1.71 -10.64 -1.01
CA ILE A 50 -2.63 -11.58 -1.66
C ILE A 50 -2.19 -11.80 -3.11
N VAL A 51 -2.17 -13.05 -3.55
CA VAL A 51 -1.87 -13.43 -4.93
C VAL A 51 -3.06 -13.00 -5.83
N GLN A 52 -2.85 -11.96 -6.63
CA GLN A 52 -3.94 -11.34 -7.41
C GLN A 52 -4.34 -12.13 -8.66
N ASP A 53 -3.46 -13.01 -9.15
CA ASP A 53 -3.68 -13.89 -10.31
C ASP A 53 -4.26 -15.26 -9.94
N ASP A 54 -4.43 -15.55 -8.65
CA ASP A 54 -5.03 -16.78 -8.14
C ASP A 54 -6.36 -16.46 -7.44
N THR A 55 -7.46 -16.83 -8.09
CA THR A 55 -8.81 -16.58 -7.56
C THR A 55 -9.13 -17.40 -6.31
N ASP A 56 -8.51 -18.57 -6.13
CA ASP A 56 -8.77 -19.42 -4.97
C ASP A 56 -7.93 -18.95 -3.76
N ASP A 57 -6.69 -18.49 -3.98
CA ASP A 57 -5.92 -17.78 -2.94
C ASP A 57 -6.63 -16.48 -2.56
N TRP A 58 -7.07 -15.68 -3.54
CA TRP A 58 -7.82 -14.45 -3.26
C TRP A 58 -9.05 -14.73 -2.38
N ARG A 59 -9.85 -15.76 -2.69
CA ARG A 59 -11.02 -16.13 -1.88
C ARG A 59 -10.62 -16.47 -0.45
N THR A 60 -9.57 -17.27 -0.29
CA THR A 60 -9.07 -17.70 1.03
C THR A 60 -8.58 -16.51 1.85
N GLN A 61 -7.76 -15.64 1.26
CA GLN A 61 -7.19 -14.48 1.95
C GLN A 61 -8.24 -13.37 2.19
N SER A 62 -9.21 -13.21 1.27
CA SER A 62 -10.26 -12.19 1.38
C SER A 62 -11.16 -12.38 2.61
N VAL A 63 -11.39 -13.62 3.04
CA VAL A 63 -12.15 -13.91 4.27
C VAL A 63 -11.44 -13.33 5.49
N SER A 64 -10.11 -13.41 5.52
CA SER A 64 -9.27 -12.89 6.60
C SER A 64 -9.11 -11.37 6.58
N MET A 65 -9.45 -10.68 5.48
CA MET A 65 -9.34 -9.21 5.40
C MET A 65 -10.10 -8.53 6.52
N SER A 66 -11.33 -8.99 6.82
CA SER A 66 -12.16 -8.41 7.87
C SER A 66 -11.45 -8.45 9.22
N GLN A 67 -10.81 -9.57 9.53
CA GLN A 67 -10.06 -9.79 10.77
C GLN A 67 -8.77 -8.95 10.79
N VAL A 68 -8.07 -8.83 9.67
CA VAL A 68 -6.87 -7.99 9.57
C VAL A 68 -7.23 -6.52 9.80
N TYR A 69 -8.26 -6.00 9.12
CA TYR A 69 -8.70 -4.62 9.31
C TYR A 69 -9.25 -4.36 10.72
N SER A 70 -9.97 -5.32 11.32
CA SER A 70 -10.50 -5.16 12.68
C SER A 70 -9.43 -5.24 13.77
N SER A 71 -8.33 -5.95 13.51
CA SER A 71 -7.25 -6.19 14.47
C SER A 71 -6.04 -5.26 14.24
N ALA A 72 -6.08 -4.41 13.21
CA ALA A 72 -5.03 -3.45 12.91
C ALA A 72 -4.99 -2.33 13.94
N TYR A 73 -3.78 -1.88 14.29
CA TYR A 73 -3.59 -0.71 15.15
C TYR A 73 -4.19 0.57 14.52
N LEU A 74 -4.11 0.68 13.20
CA LEU A 74 -4.67 1.78 12.43
C LEU A 74 -4.96 1.32 11.00
N ASN A 75 -6.06 1.81 10.43
CA ASN A 75 -6.40 1.64 9.03
C ASN A 75 -6.20 2.96 8.27
N LEU A 76 -5.41 2.93 7.19
CA LEU A 76 -5.19 4.09 6.32
C LEU A 76 -6.08 3.99 5.07
N ALA A 77 -7.04 4.91 4.95
CA ALA A 77 -7.87 5.04 3.77
C ALA A 77 -7.44 6.25 2.94
N MET A 78 -7.02 6.03 1.70
CA MET A 78 -6.56 7.07 0.77
C MET A 78 -7.68 7.50 -0.21
N SER A 79 -8.88 7.76 0.31
CA SER A 79 -10.09 7.99 -0.48
C SER A 79 -10.05 9.23 -1.38
N ALA A 80 -9.12 10.15 -1.12
CA ALA A 80 -8.93 11.37 -1.92
C ALA A 80 -8.01 11.16 -3.15
N LEU A 81 -7.42 9.98 -3.33
CA LEU A 81 -6.54 9.69 -4.46
C LEU A 81 -7.33 8.98 -5.58
N PRO A 82 -7.19 9.41 -6.85
CA PRO A 82 -7.85 8.74 -7.97
C PRO A 82 -7.17 7.41 -8.33
N ASN A 83 -5.92 7.22 -7.90
CA ASN A 83 -5.14 5.99 -8.07
C ASN A 83 -3.93 5.99 -7.12
N ILE A 84 -3.24 4.85 -7.06
CA ILE A 84 -2.06 4.63 -6.20
C ILE A 84 -0.81 5.46 -6.59
N HIS A 85 -0.81 6.11 -7.75
CA HIS A 85 0.25 7.02 -8.18
C HIS A 85 -0.02 8.48 -7.79
N GLY A 86 -1.12 8.77 -7.10
CA GLY A 86 -1.34 10.05 -6.43
C GLY A 86 -0.41 10.24 -5.23
N ARG A 87 -0.09 11.50 -4.89
CA ARG A 87 0.63 11.86 -3.66
C ARG A 87 -0.37 12.34 -2.61
N LEU A 88 -0.21 11.86 -1.37
CA LEU A 88 -1.04 12.26 -0.25
C LEU A 88 -0.57 13.58 0.36
N PHE A 89 0.74 13.79 0.40
CA PHE A 89 1.31 15.07 0.82
C PHE A 89 1.10 16.09 -0.29
N ARG A 90 0.20 17.04 -0.06
CA ARG A 90 0.13 18.26 -0.86
C ARG A 90 1.30 19.15 -0.49
N ASP A 91 2.01 19.62 -1.51
CA ASP A 91 2.90 20.75 -1.33
C ASP A 91 2.05 21.93 -0.86
N CYS A 92 2.34 22.43 0.33
CA CYS A 92 1.71 23.65 0.81
C CYS A 92 2.25 24.78 -0.07
N HIS A 93 1.48 25.18 -1.08
CA HIS A 93 1.77 26.41 -1.80
C HIS A 93 1.57 27.52 -0.79
N ARG A 94 2.67 27.97 -0.18
CA ARG A 94 2.70 29.14 0.68
C ARG A 94 2.21 30.27 -0.21
N ALA A 95 0.93 30.62 -0.10
CA ALA A 95 0.41 31.79 -0.77
C ALA A 95 1.26 32.95 -0.26
N SER A 96 2.10 33.49 -1.15
CA SER A 96 2.76 34.76 -0.93
C SER A 96 1.63 35.76 -0.68
N HIS A 97 1.46 36.16 0.57
CA HIS A 97 0.69 37.34 0.90
C HIS A 97 1.49 38.52 0.34
N ASP A 98 1.01 39.10 -0.75
CA ASP A 98 1.23 40.53 -1.04
C ASP A 98 0.21 41.35 -0.24
#